data_AF-A0A962IRY3-F1
#
_entry.id   AF-A0A962IRY3-F1
#
_cell.length_a   1.000
_cell.length_b   1.000
_cell.length_c   1.000
_cell.angle_alpha   90.00
_cell.angle_beta   90.00
_cell.angle_gamma   90.00
#
_symmetry.space_group_name_H-M   'P 1'
#
loop_
_entity.id
_entity.type
_entity.pdbx_description
1 polymer ?
#
loop_
_entity_poly.entity_id
_entity_poly.type
_entity_poly.pdbx_seq_one_letter_code
_entity_poly.pdbx_strand_id
1 'polypeptide(L)'
;MTIKTELKPGQFPEQSGLYDPANEKDSCGVGFVADIKGKPSHQIMLDAYHINSRMDHRGGCGFEENTGDGAGILTALPHGFFRKLAGELGIELPAPGAYAVGNIFLPQDAEERAHCKEEIEKIIAAEGQEFLVWRKVPTDPAGANIGPAALTAQPDIEQLFIAANGLSGDDFERKLYIIRKRFTTALKNSSKQLSQGNLLYACSLSTKVIVYKGMLTPSQLFPFYQDLTNTEFETHLAMVHSRFSTNTFPSWARAQPNRFMSHNGEINTLRGNKNMMTAREGVVSSQLFGDDITKLFPIVEPEFSDSGTFDNVLEFLLMSGRTLQEAVMMMIPEAWQSDVNMSQAKREFYEFNSALMEPWDGPASIVFTDGHYIGAVLDRNGLRPSRYYITHDDKVIMASEVGVLPVDPANVKIKGRLQPGKMFLIDFEQGRMIPDEELKQDFANRRPYGEWLNSQKIHLGEIPTIPDNHGFNPDTLLPRMQAFGYTVETMQFMLLPMVTEARDPLGSMGNDSALACLSDKSRMIYDYFKQLFAQVTNPAIDSIREEVVMSIECFIGPEGNFAGNDRTTRSPAGNAAPDSFQ
;
A
#
# COMPACT_ATOMS: atom_id res chain seq x y z
N MET A 1 10.94 32.87 -5.26
CA MET A 1 9.81 32.97 -6.19
C MET A 1 8.64 32.24 -5.56
N THR A 2 7.70 32.98 -4.97
CA THR A 2 6.49 32.40 -4.39
C THR A 2 5.57 32.02 -5.55
N ILE A 3 5.34 30.73 -5.76
CA ILE A 3 4.39 30.26 -6.77
C ILE A 3 2.99 30.65 -6.26
N LYS A 4 2.48 31.82 -6.70
CA LYS A 4 1.07 32.19 -6.57
C LYS A 4 0.29 31.44 -7.65
N THR A 5 0.07 30.16 -7.46
CA THR A 5 -1.00 29.44 -8.17
C THR A 5 -2.17 29.32 -7.20
N GLU A 6 -3.30 29.93 -7.55
CA GLU A 6 -4.59 29.63 -6.93
C GLU A 6 -4.91 28.15 -7.21
N LEU A 7 -4.48 27.26 -6.32
CA LEU A 7 -4.79 25.84 -6.40
C LEU A 7 -6.28 25.67 -6.11
N LYS A 8 -7.01 24.98 -7.01
CA LYS A 8 -8.39 24.60 -6.74
C LYS A 8 -8.44 23.53 -5.63
N PRO A 9 -9.55 23.42 -4.88
CA PRO A 9 -9.71 22.37 -3.87
C PRO A 9 -9.37 20.98 -4.40
N GLY A 10 -8.45 20.27 -3.72
CA GLY A 10 -8.03 18.92 -4.09
C GLY A 10 -7.01 18.82 -5.23
N GLN A 11 -6.42 19.93 -5.71
CA GLN A 11 -5.37 19.90 -6.74
C GLN A 11 -3.96 20.03 -6.16
N PHE A 12 -3.02 19.24 -6.70
CA PHE A 12 -1.57 19.41 -6.48
C PHE A 12 -1.02 20.43 -7.48
N PRO A 13 0.07 21.16 -7.14
CA PRO A 13 0.78 21.93 -8.15
C PRO A 13 1.32 21.00 -9.24
N GLU A 14 1.20 21.44 -10.49
CA GLU A 14 1.89 20.80 -11.60
C GLU A 14 3.41 20.86 -11.40
N GLN A 15 4.13 19.92 -12.02
CA GLN A 15 5.59 19.89 -12.01
C GLN A 15 6.13 21.26 -12.48
N SER A 16 6.95 21.91 -11.65
CA SER A 16 7.46 23.26 -11.92
C SER A 16 8.86 23.44 -11.35
N GLY A 17 9.82 23.73 -12.22
CA GLY A 17 11.22 23.82 -11.83
C GLY A 17 11.76 22.49 -11.30
N LEU A 18 12.26 22.49 -10.06
CA LEU A 18 12.76 21.29 -9.37
C LEU A 18 11.68 20.54 -8.57
N TYR A 19 10.49 21.10 -8.44
CA TYR A 19 9.38 20.44 -7.75
C TYR A 19 8.73 19.42 -8.68
N ASP A 20 8.62 18.18 -8.21
CA ASP A 20 7.91 17.08 -8.86
C ASP A 20 7.03 16.38 -7.81
N PRO A 21 5.70 16.35 -7.97
CA PRO A 21 4.78 15.70 -7.03
C PRO A 21 5.04 14.19 -6.87
N ALA A 22 5.73 13.55 -7.83
CA ALA A 22 6.12 12.15 -7.71
C ALA A 22 7.17 11.88 -6.60
N ASN A 23 7.85 12.91 -6.10
CA ASN A 23 8.88 12.80 -5.07
C ASN A 23 8.34 13.02 -3.63
N GLU A 24 7.03 13.19 -3.44
CA GLU A 24 6.44 13.42 -2.13
C GLU A 24 6.49 12.18 -1.21
N LYS A 25 6.88 12.38 0.05
CA LYS A 25 7.10 11.32 1.05
C LYS A 25 6.35 11.61 2.35
N ASP A 26 6.02 10.54 3.09
CA ASP A 26 5.30 10.62 4.35
C ASP A 26 6.01 9.83 5.48
N SER A 27 5.79 10.22 6.73
CA SER A 27 6.21 9.51 7.94
C SER A 27 5.12 9.63 8.99
N CYS A 28 4.89 8.65 9.87
CA CYS A 28 3.58 8.62 10.56
C CYS A 28 3.65 8.09 12.00
N GLY A 29 2.53 8.23 12.71
CA GLY A 29 2.15 7.42 13.85
C GLY A 29 1.05 6.43 13.45
N VAL A 30 1.20 5.16 13.82
CA VAL A 30 0.16 4.13 13.62
C VAL A 30 -0.07 3.35 14.91
N GLY A 31 -1.33 3.00 15.16
CA GLY A 31 -1.70 2.12 16.26
C GLY A 31 -3.12 1.55 16.11
N PHE A 32 -3.43 0.53 16.89
CA PHE A 32 -4.76 -0.04 16.99
C PHE A 32 -5.06 -0.58 18.39
N VAL A 33 -6.35 -0.70 18.66
CA VAL A 33 -6.91 -1.40 19.81
C VAL A 33 -8.02 -2.34 19.34
N ALA A 34 -8.07 -3.54 19.89
CA ALA A 34 -9.13 -4.50 19.57
C ALA A 34 -9.42 -5.44 20.75
N ASP A 35 -10.62 -6.01 20.73
CA ASP A 35 -11.01 -7.14 21.58
C ASP A 35 -10.66 -8.45 20.86
N ILE A 36 -9.79 -9.26 21.45
CA ILE A 36 -9.25 -10.48 20.84
C ILE A 36 -10.37 -11.50 20.55
N LYS A 37 -11.48 -11.47 21.30
CA LYS A 37 -12.64 -12.35 21.09
C LYS A 37 -13.65 -11.78 20.11
N GLY A 38 -13.34 -10.66 19.45
CA GLY A 38 -14.21 -10.03 18.47
C GLY A 38 -15.47 -9.42 19.08
N LYS A 39 -15.49 -9.10 20.39
CA LYS A 39 -16.67 -8.52 21.04
C LYS A 39 -16.71 -7.01 20.82
N PRO A 40 -17.76 -6.47 20.15
CA PRO A 40 -17.87 -5.04 19.97
C PRO A 40 -18.14 -4.33 21.30
N SER A 41 -17.51 -3.17 21.51
CA SER A 41 -17.86 -2.29 22.62
C SER A 41 -17.50 -0.84 22.31
N HIS A 42 -18.22 0.09 22.93
CA HIS A 42 -17.86 1.51 22.84
C HIS A 42 -16.53 1.84 23.53
N GLN A 43 -16.06 0.99 24.47
CA GLN A 43 -14.75 1.17 25.11
C GLN A 43 -13.60 1.12 24.10
N ILE A 44 -13.71 0.34 23.02
CA ILE A 44 -12.72 0.31 21.95
C ILE A 44 -12.60 1.68 21.27
N MET A 45 -13.71 2.41 21.11
CA MET A 45 -13.70 3.77 20.56
C MET A 45 -13.05 4.78 21.51
N LEU A 46 -13.32 4.69 22.81
CA LEU A 46 -12.69 5.54 23.83
C LEU A 46 -11.17 5.29 23.89
N ASP A 47 -10.76 4.03 23.80
CA ASP A 47 -9.35 3.66 23.78
C ASP A 47 -8.68 4.15 22.49
N ALA A 48 -9.35 4.03 21.34
CA ALA A 48 -8.85 4.54 20.07
C ALA A 48 -8.68 6.07 20.08
N TYR A 49 -9.60 6.80 20.71
CA TYR A 49 -9.45 8.25 20.94
C TYR A 49 -8.16 8.55 21.69
N HIS A 50 -7.91 7.87 22.81
CA HIS A 50 -6.68 8.07 23.58
C HIS A 50 -5.41 7.72 22.79
N ILE A 51 -5.42 6.60 22.06
CA ILE A 51 -4.27 6.21 21.23
C ILE A 51 -4.00 7.26 20.16
N ASN A 52 -5.05 7.73 19.47
CA ASN A 52 -4.92 8.74 18.43
C ASN A 52 -4.37 10.06 18.99
N SER A 53 -4.99 10.60 20.05
CA SER A 53 -4.58 11.88 20.63
C SER A 53 -3.18 11.88 21.24
N ARG A 54 -2.64 10.73 21.64
CA ARG A 54 -1.26 10.62 22.17
C ARG A 54 -0.20 10.37 21.10
N MET A 55 -0.58 10.36 19.83
CA MET A 55 0.36 10.31 18.70
C MET A 55 0.50 11.65 17.98
N ASP A 56 -0.05 12.73 18.54
CA ASP A 56 -0.03 14.08 17.97
C ASP A 56 1.41 14.57 17.67
N HIS A 57 2.37 14.24 18.54
CA HIS A 57 3.80 14.58 18.35
C HIS A 57 4.47 13.84 17.19
N ARG A 58 3.79 12.85 16.58
CA ARG A 58 4.23 12.16 15.36
C ARG A 58 3.52 12.64 14.09
N GLY A 59 2.49 13.46 14.25
CA GLY A 59 1.77 14.08 13.14
C GLY A 59 2.49 15.33 12.64
N GLY A 60 2.30 15.64 11.37
CA GLY A 60 2.68 16.93 10.82
C GLY A 60 1.55 17.94 10.99
N CYS A 61 1.92 19.17 11.33
CA CYS A 61 1.05 20.32 11.14
C CYS A 61 1.48 21.02 9.84
N GLY A 62 0.50 21.43 9.05
CA GLY A 62 0.69 22.25 7.87
C GLY A 62 1.16 23.66 8.22
N PHE A 63 1.01 24.60 7.28
CA PHE A 63 1.45 25.99 7.48
C PHE A 63 0.70 26.71 8.62
N GLU A 64 -0.48 26.22 9.00
CA GLU A 64 -1.30 26.72 10.12
C GLU A 64 -1.32 25.69 11.24
N GLU A 65 -1.29 26.13 12.50
CA GLU A 65 -1.23 25.26 13.69
C GLU A 65 -2.41 24.27 13.77
N ASN A 66 -3.57 24.65 13.22
CA ASN A 66 -4.81 23.87 13.25
C ASN A 66 -5.13 23.18 11.91
N THR A 67 -4.16 23.08 11.01
CA THR A 67 -4.24 22.32 9.76
C THR A 67 -3.32 21.11 9.88
N GLY A 68 -3.86 19.91 10.06
CA GLY A 68 -3.06 18.68 10.12
C GLY A 68 -2.82 18.04 8.75
N ASP A 69 -1.72 17.29 8.59
CA ASP A 69 -1.40 16.62 7.31
C ASP A 69 -2.30 15.41 7.00
N GLY A 70 -3.00 14.91 8.01
CA GLY A 70 -3.98 13.84 7.89
C GLY A 70 -4.10 12.99 9.15
N ALA A 71 -5.34 12.67 9.53
CA ALA A 71 -5.62 11.70 10.57
C ALA A 71 -6.86 10.88 10.21
N GLY A 72 -6.95 9.68 10.74
CA GLY A 72 -8.09 8.81 10.47
C GLY A 72 -8.16 7.60 11.37
N ILE A 73 -9.30 6.92 11.27
CA ILE A 73 -9.63 5.70 11.97
C ILE A 73 -10.34 4.72 11.02
N LEU A 74 -9.95 3.46 11.08
CA LEU A 74 -10.62 2.33 10.47
C LEU A 74 -11.22 1.49 11.59
N THR A 75 -12.49 1.15 11.48
CA THR A 75 -13.20 0.29 12.43
C THR A 75 -13.85 -0.87 11.71
N ALA A 76 -14.13 -1.95 12.42
CA ALA A 76 -15.12 -2.91 11.93
C ALA A 76 -16.50 -2.24 11.87
N LEU A 77 -17.28 -2.58 10.86
CA LEU A 77 -18.56 -1.93 10.56
C LEU A 77 -19.55 -2.07 11.74
N PRO A 78 -19.94 -0.96 12.40
CA PRO A 78 -20.81 -1.01 13.58
C PRO A 78 -22.27 -1.25 13.18
N HIS A 79 -22.67 -2.51 13.01
CA HIS A 79 -24.00 -2.88 12.53
C HIS A 79 -25.15 -2.27 13.36
N GLY A 80 -25.05 -2.33 14.70
CA GLY A 80 -26.08 -1.80 15.58
C GLY A 80 -26.35 -0.30 15.37
N PHE A 81 -25.27 0.48 15.25
CA PHE A 81 -25.32 1.90 14.94
C PHE A 81 -25.98 2.17 13.58
N PHE A 82 -25.51 1.51 12.53
CA PHE A 82 -26.05 1.74 11.18
C PHE A 82 -27.47 1.25 10.99
N ARG A 83 -27.87 0.16 11.66
CA ARG A 83 -29.25 -0.32 11.64
C ARG A 83 -30.21 0.71 12.24
N LYS A 84 -29.83 1.34 13.35
CA LYS A 84 -30.63 2.40 13.96
C LYS A 84 -30.75 3.62 13.04
N LEU A 85 -29.63 4.09 12.50
CA LEU A 85 -29.60 5.22 11.55
C LEU A 85 -30.44 4.94 10.30
N ALA A 86 -30.35 3.73 9.73
CA ALA A 86 -31.17 3.35 8.59
C ALA A 86 -32.67 3.41 8.92
N GLY A 87 -33.06 2.96 10.13
CA GLY A 87 -34.43 3.09 10.62
C GLY A 87 -34.91 4.53 10.72
N GLU A 88 -34.05 5.46 11.16
CA GLU A 88 -34.34 6.90 11.19
C GLU A 88 -34.52 7.50 9.79
N LEU A 89 -33.88 6.91 8.77
CA LEU A 89 -34.02 7.25 7.35
C LEU A 89 -35.18 6.51 6.65
N GLY A 90 -35.95 5.70 7.39
CA GLY A 90 -37.08 4.95 6.85
C GLY A 90 -36.68 3.71 6.03
N ILE A 91 -35.49 3.17 6.27
CA ILE A 91 -34.92 2.04 5.52
C ILE A 91 -34.69 0.85 6.46
N GLU A 92 -35.11 -0.32 6.01
CA GLU A 92 -34.78 -1.56 6.69
C GLU A 92 -33.42 -2.06 6.20
N LEU A 93 -32.41 -2.02 7.08
CA LEU A 93 -31.07 -2.47 6.74
C LEU A 93 -30.99 -4.01 6.77
N PRO A 94 -30.43 -4.65 5.72
CA PRO A 94 -30.18 -6.08 5.72
C PRO A 94 -29.27 -6.57 6.86
N ALA A 95 -29.17 -7.89 7.02
CA ALA A 95 -28.25 -8.51 7.97
C ALA A 95 -26.77 -8.17 7.65
N PRO A 96 -25.86 -8.21 8.64
CA PRO A 96 -24.42 -8.06 8.41
C PRO A 96 -23.92 -8.95 7.27
N GLY A 97 -23.07 -8.39 6.39
CA GLY A 97 -22.58 -9.08 5.19
C GLY A 97 -23.51 -9.04 3.97
N ALA A 98 -24.79 -8.64 4.13
CA ALA A 98 -25.75 -8.44 3.04
C ALA A 98 -25.95 -6.97 2.67
N TYR A 99 -25.25 -6.05 3.33
CA TYR A 99 -25.19 -4.64 2.97
C TYR A 99 -23.77 -4.11 3.19
N ALA A 100 -23.46 -3.03 2.50
CA ALA A 100 -22.23 -2.28 2.65
C ALA A 100 -22.52 -0.82 2.95
N VAL A 101 -21.58 -0.20 3.66
CA VAL A 101 -21.54 1.25 3.86
C VAL A 101 -20.17 1.74 3.43
N GLY A 102 -20.14 2.87 2.73
CA GLY A 102 -18.89 3.52 2.37
C GLY A 102 -18.93 5.00 2.65
N ASN A 103 -17.89 5.54 3.29
CA ASN A 103 -17.68 6.99 3.35
C ASN A 103 -17.10 7.45 2.01
N ILE A 104 -17.87 8.25 1.28
CA ILE A 104 -17.52 8.80 -0.03
C ILE A 104 -17.33 10.32 0.11
N PHE A 105 -16.15 10.79 -0.30
CA PHE A 105 -15.89 12.20 -0.53
C PHE A 105 -16.45 12.59 -1.88
N LEU A 106 -17.19 13.68 -1.90
CA LEU A 106 -17.88 14.23 -3.07
C LEU A 106 -17.51 15.71 -3.27
N PRO A 107 -17.72 16.25 -4.47
CA PRO A 107 -17.63 17.69 -4.72
C PRO A 107 -18.42 18.55 -3.72
N GLN A 108 -17.88 19.73 -3.41
CA GLN A 108 -18.58 20.74 -2.61
C GLN A 108 -19.72 21.38 -3.41
N ASP A 109 -19.50 21.58 -4.70
CA ASP A 109 -20.53 22.07 -5.62
C ASP A 109 -21.72 21.10 -5.68
N ALA A 110 -22.93 21.65 -5.55
CA ALA A 110 -24.14 20.84 -5.42
C ALA A 110 -24.54 20.14 -6.73
N GLU A 111 -24.29 20.76 -7.89
CA GLU A 111 -24.61 20.18 -9.19
C GLU A 111 -23.61 19.07 -9.53
N GLU A 112 -22.31 19.31 -9.32
CA GLU A 112 -21.28 18.29 -9.48
C GLU A 112 -21.50 17.11 -8.53
N ARG A 113 -21.87 17.37 -7.27
CA ARG A 113 -22.21 16.33 -6.29
C ARG A 113 -23.42 15.50 -6.73
N ALA A 114 -24.49 16.14 -7.19
CA ALA A 114 -25.67 15.43 -7.68
C ALA A 114 -25.34 14.55 -8.89
N HIS A 115 -24.52 15.05 -9.83
CA HIS A 115 -24.05 14.26 -10.96
C HIS A 115 -23.23 13.04 -10.54
N CYS A 116 -22.31 13.21 -9.57
CA CYS A 116 -21.52 12.08 -9.05
C CYS A 116 -22.42 11.01 -8.43
N LYS A 117 -23.42 11.42 -7.63
CA LYS A 117 -24.36 10.49 -7.00
C LYS A 117 -25.20 9.74 -8.03
N GLU A 118 -25.73 10.43 -9.03
CA GLU A 118 -26.50 9.82 -10.12
C GLU A 118 -25.67 8.79 -10.90
N GLU A 119 -24.42 9.09 -11.22
CA GLU A 119 -23.54 8.17 -11.93
C GLU A 119 -23.17 6.95 -11.07
N ILE A 120 -22.90 7.16 -9.78
CA ILE A 120 -22.66 6.07 -8.83
C ILE A 120 -23.88 5.15 -8.75
N GLU A 121 -25.09 5.70 -8.62
CA GLU A 121 -26.35 4.96 -8.59
C GLU A 121 -26.58 4.14 -9.88
N LYS A 122 -26.31 4.73 -11.05
CA LYS A 122 -26.36 4.02 -12.34
C LYS A 122 -25.39 2.85 -12.39
N ILE A 123 -24.17 3.02 -11.87
CA ILE A 123 -23.14 1.97 -11.87
C ILE A 123 -23.54 0.84 -10.91
N ILE A 124 -24.09 1.15 -9.73
CA ILE A 124 -24.62 0.17 -8.77
C ILE A 124 -25.69 -0.69 -9.45
N ALA A 125 -26.66 -0.05 -10.11
CA ALA A 125 -27.72 -0.75 -10.83
C ALA A 125 -27.16 -1.59 -12.01
N ALA A 126 -26.20 -1.05 -12.76
CA ALA A 126 -25.55 -1.76 -13.88
C ALA A 126 -24.73 -2.98 -13.42
N GLU A 127 -24.23 -2.97 -12.19
CA GLU A 127 -23.57 -4.10 -11.52
C GLU A 127 -24.54 -5.01 -10.74
N GLY A 128 -25.86 -4.77 -10.92
CA GLY A 128 -26.93 -5.61 -10.43
C GLY A 128 -27.19 -5.53 -8.93
N GLN A 129 -26.60 -4.56 -8.22
CA GLN A 129 -26.77 -4.37 -6.77
C GLN A 129 -27.84 -3.31 -6.48
N GLU A 130 -28.31 -3.26 -5.24
CA GLU A 130 -29.40 -2.35 -4.84
C GLU A 130 -28.84 -1.13 -4.12
N PHE A 131 -29.06 0.06 -4.69
CA PHE A 131 -28.83 1.31 -3.99
C PHE A 131 -29.91 1.50 -2.91
N LEU A 132 -29.50 1.79 -1.68
CA LEU A 132 -30.42 2.03 -0.57
C LEU A 132 -30.60 3.53 -0.32
N VAL A 133 -29.53 4.22 0.07
CA VAL A 133 -29.59 5.64 0.45
C VAL A 133 -28.21 6.29 0.50
N TRP A 134 -28.25 7.62 0.40
CA TRP A 134 -27.16 8.51 0.77
C TRP A 134 -27.45 9.17 2.11
N ARG A 135 -26.53 9.02 3.08
CA ARG A 135 -26.59 9.72 4.38
C ARG A 135 -25.47 10.76 4.45
N LYS A 136 -25.80 12.03 4.62
CA LYS A 136 -24.79 13.04 4.93
C LYS A 136 -24.14 12.73 6.29
N VAL A 137 -22.81 12.66 6.35
CA VAL A 137 -22.09 12.39 7.59
C VAL A 137 -22.13 13.66 8.46
N PRO A 138 -22.56 13.58 9.72
CA PRO A 138 -22.57 14.74 10.61
C PRO A 138 -21.13 15.12 10.98
N THR A 139 -20.71 16.30 10.54
CA THR A 139 -19.38 16.88 10.81
C THR A 139 -19.48 18.18 11.58
N ASP A 140 -18.52 18.48 12.43
CA ASP A 140 -18.39 19.78 13.13
C ASP A 140 -17.02 20.44 12.89
N PRO A 141 -16.80 21.08 11.72
CA PRO A 141 -15.54 21.76 11.43
C PRO A 141 -15.22 22.91 12.40
N ALA A 142 -16.25 23.57 12.94
CA ALA A 142 -16.07 24.70 13.84
C ALA A 142 -15.68 24.22 15.25
N GLY A 143 -16.39 23.25 15.81
CA GLY A 143 -16.08 22.67 17.12
C GLY A 143 -14.76 21.92 17.15
N ALA A 144 -14.35 21.32 16.02
CA ALA A 144 -13.04 20.72 15.86
C ALA A 144 -11.92 21.73 15.55
N ASN A 145 -12.21 23.02 15.44
CA ASN A 145 -11.21 24.06 15.12
C ASN A 145 -10.42 23.75 13.84
N ILE A 146 -11.09 23.36 12.75
CA ILE A 146 -10.43 23.02 11.48
C ILE A 146 -9.84 24.27 10.83
N GLY A 147 -8.57 24.20 10.42
CA GLY A 147 -7.88 25.30 9.78
C GLY A 147 -8.46 25.68 8.40
N PRO A 148 -8.37 26.96 8.00
CA PRO A 148 -8.91 27.45 6.73
C PRO A 148 -8.48 26.65 5.49
N ALA A 149 -7.21 26.22 5.44
CA ALA A 149 -6.71 25.43 4.31
C ALA A 149 -7.39 24.05 4.20
N ALA A 150 -7.51 23.34 5.33
CA ALA A 150 -8.20 22.07 5.40
C ALA A 150 -9.70 22.22 5.10
N LEU A 151 -10.34 23.27 5.63
CA LEU A 151 -11.75 23.58 5.40
C LEU A 151 -12.04 23.90 3.92
N THR A 152 -11.16 24.66 3.27
CA THR A 152 -11.30 25.00 1.84
C THR A 152 -11.23 23.76 0.95
N ALA A 153 -10.40 22.78 1.34
CA ALA A 153 -10.26 21.51 0.63
C ALA A 153 -11.23 20.42 1.11
N GLN A 154 -12.11 20.71 2.08
CA GLN A 154 -13.00 19.72 2.69
C GLN A 154 -14.05 19.23 1.67
N PRO A 155 -14.08 17.94 1.32
CA PRO A 155 -15.13 17.41 0.46
C PRO A 155 -16.47 17.40 1.18
N ASP A 156 -17.57 17.33 0.44
CA ASP A 156 -18.83 16.92 1.05
C ASP A 156 -18.75 15.41 1.34
N ILE A 157 -19.08 15.01 2.57
CA ILE A 157 -18.85 13.64 3.05
C ILE A 157 -20.21 12.97 3.22
N GLU A 158 -20.49 11.99 2.36
CA GLU A 158 -21.72 11.22 2.41
C GLU A 158 -21.43 9.72 2.50
N GLN A 159 -22.29 9.01 3.22
CA GLN A 159 -22.30 7.57 3.33
C GLN A 159 -23.21 6.97 2.27
N LEU A 160 -22.65 6.07 1.48
CA LEU A 160 -23.35 5.28 0.48
C LEU A 160 -23.73 3.93 1.07
N PHE A 161 -25.02 3.62 1.05
CA PHE A 161 -25.56 2.31 1.45
C PHE A 161 -25.94 1.49 0.23
N ILE A 162 -25.45 0.25 0.17
CA ILE A 162 -25.74 -0.70 -0.92
C ILE A 162 -26.18 -2.02 -0.29
N ALA A 163 -27.30 -2.57 -0.74
CA ALA A 163 -27.71 -3.93 -0.42
C ALA A 163 -27.22 -4.91 -1.50
N ALA A 164 -26.83 -6.11 -1.05
CA ALA A 164 -26.51 -7.21 -1.93
C ALA A 164 -27.79 -7.71 -2.59
N ASN A 165 -27.74 -7.94 -3.91
CA ASN A 165 -28.83 -8.59 -4.63
C ASN A 165 -28.32 -9.93 -5.20
N GLY A 166 -28.63 -11.01 -4.48
CA GLY A 166 -28.25 -12.38 -4.87
C GLY A 166 -26.77 -12.74 -4.64
N LEU A 167 -25.98 -11.86 -4.03
CA LEU A 167 -24.58 -12.10 -3.65
C LEU A 167 -24.43 -12.17 -2.12
N SER A 168 -23.34 -12.78 -1.66
CA SER A 168 -23.02 -12.85 -0.22
C SER A 168 -21.52 -12.93 0.02
N GLY A 169 -21.09 -12.51 1.21
CA GLY A 169 -19.70 -12.61 1.64
C GLY A 169 -18.71 -11.95 0.67
N ASP A 170 -17.62 -12.64 0.37
CA ASP A 170 -16.54 -12.10 -0.46
C ASP A 170 -16.96 -11.87 -1.94
N ASP A 171 -18.03 -12.52 -2.41
CA ASP A 171 -18.58 -12.26 -3.75
C ASP A 171 -19.18 -10.85 -3.82
N PHE A 172 -19.85 -10.43 -2.74
CA PHE A 172 -20.38 -9.07 -2.64
C PHE A 172 -19.26 -8.03 -2.46
N GLU A 173 -18.24 -8.31 -1.62
CA GLU A 173 -17.04 -7.46 -1.52
C GLU A 173 -16.36 -7.25 -2.89
N ARG A 174 -16.18 -8.32 -3.68
CA ARG A 174 -15.63 -8.22 -5.05
C ARG A 174 -16.49 -7.36 -5.95
N LYS A 175 -17.82 -7.44 -5.84
CA LYS A 175 -18.72 -6.61 -6.62
C LYS A 175 -18.68 -5.14 -6.20
N LEU A 176 -18.56 -4.86 -4.90
CA LEU A 176 -18.34 -3.51 -4.36
C LEU A 176 -17.00 -2.93 -4.84
N TYR A 177 -15.95 -3.75 -4.91
CA TYR A 177 -14.66 -3.37 -5.48
C TYR A 177 -14.79 -2.95 -6.96
N ILE A 178 -15.50 -3.75 -7.77
CA ILE A 178 -15.81 -3.39 -9.17
C ILE A 178 -16.58 -2.07 -9.23
N ILE A 179 -17.68 -1.93 -8.47
CA ILE A 179 -18.49 -0.70 -8.43
C ILE A 179 -17.59 0.51 -8.12
N ARG A 180 -16.73 0.39 -7.10
CA ARG A 180 -15.82 1.45 -6.67
C ARG A 180 -14.81 1.83 -7.74
N LYS A 181 -14.17 0.85 -8.39
CA LYS A 181 -13.23 1.12 -9.50
C LYS A 181 -13.96 1.75 -10.69
N ARG A 182 -15.13 1.23 -11.05
CA ARG A 182 -15.94 1.74 -12.17
C ARG A 182 -16.33 3.19 -11.98
N PHE A 183 -16.92 3.57 -10.84
CA PHE A 183 -17.34 4.97 -10.66
C PHE A 183 -16.15 5.90 -10.52
N THR A 184 -15.05 5.44 -9.89
CA THR A 184 -13.82 6.25 -9.77
C THR A 184 -13.26 6.56 -11.15
N THR A 185 -13.12 5.55 -12.01
CA THR A 185 -12.61 5.72 -13.37
C THR A 185 -13.57 6.54 -14.24
N ALA A 186 -14.87 6.26 -14.19
CA ALA A 186 -15.88 6.97 -14.98
C ALA A 186 -15.88 8.46 -14.66
N LEU A 187 -15.95 8.83 -13.37
CA LEU A 187 -16.06 10.22 -12.94
C LEU A 187 -14.74 10.98 -13.09
N LYS A 188 -13.57 10.34 -12.90
CA LYS A 188 -12.26 10.96 -13.20
C LYS A 188 -12.08 11.24 -14.69
N ASN A 189 -12.50 10.32 -15.57
CA ASN A 189 -12.42 10.52 -17.02
C ASN A 189 -13.42 11.58 -17.52
N SER A 190 -14.52 11.79 -16.80
CA SER A 190 -15.46 12.89 -17.01
C SER A 190 -14.97 14.23 -16.45
N SER A 191 -13.69 14.38 -16.09
CA SER A 191 -13.08 15.61 -15.54
C SER A 191 -13.31 16.89 -16.33
N LYS A 192 -13.68 16.82 -17.62
CA LYS A 192 -14.13 17.99 -18.39
C LYS A 192 -15.47 18.57 -17.91
N GLN A 193 -16.26 17.79 -17.18
CA GLN A 193 -17.57 18.15 -16.62
C GLN A 193 -17.53 18.39 -15.11
N LEU A 194 -16.46 17.96 -14.42
CA LEU A 194 -16.32 18.06 -12.97
C LEU A 194 -15.09 18.90 -12.60
N SER A 195 -15.30 20.17 -12.28
CA SER A 195 -14.23 21.09 -11.89
C SER A 195 -13.62 20.73 -10.53
N GLN A 196 -14.38 20.03 -9.68
CA GLN A 196 -13.98 19.52 -8.38
C GLN A 196 -13.89 17.98 -8.35
N GLY A 197 -13.75 17.33 -9.52
CA GLY A 197 -13.68 15.87 -9.62
C GLY A 197 -12.55 15.22 -8.81
N ASN A 198 -11.48 15.95 -8.50
CA ASN A 198 -10.37 15.47 -7.66
C ASN A 198 -10.75 15.29 -6.18
N LEU A 199 -11.87 15.88 -5.72
CA LEU A 199 -12.41 15.64 -4.39
C LEU A 199 -13.11 14.28 -4.28
N LEU A 200 -13.52 13.69 -5.41
CA LEU A 200 -14.20 12.39 -5.43
C LEU A 200 -13.26 11.29 -4.96
N TYR A 201 -13.57 10.67 -3.83
CA TYR A 201 -12.77 9.59 -3.30
C TYR A 201 -13.57 8.67 -2.38
N ALA A 202 -13.50 7.37 -2.62
CA ALA A 202 -14.07 6.37 -1.73
C ALA A 202 -13.06 5.95 -0.65
N CYS A 203 -13.27 6.43 0.58
CA CYS A 203 -12.46 6.07 1.74
C CYS A 203 -12.58 4.60 2.09
N SER A 204 -13.80 4.09 2.01
CA SER A 204 -14.16 2.69 2.18
C SER A 204 -15.46 2.44 1.43
N LEU A 205 -15.72 1.19 1.07
CA LEU A 205 -17.02 0.70 0.62
C LEU A 205 -17.01 -0.81 0.85
N SER A 206 -17.47 -1.25 2.01
CA SER A 206 -17.32 -2.64 2.45
C SER A 206 -18.47 -3.05 3.36
N THR A 207 -18.67 -4.35 3.49
CA THR A 207 -19.58 -4.99 4.45
C THR A 207 -18.93 -5.21 5.81
N LYS A 208 -17.58 -5.12 5.89
CA LYS A 208 -16.79 -5.51 7.07
C LYS A 208 -16.16 -4.33 7.79
N VAL A 209 -15.72 -3.30 7.07
CA VAL A 209 -14.94 -2.19 7.63
C VAL A 209 -15.44 -0.83 7.14
N ILE A 210 -15.20 0.21 7.93
CA ILE A 210 -15.46 1.60 7.54
C ILE A 210 -14.33 2.52 7.99
N VAL A 211 -13.99 3.48 7.14
CA VAL A 211 -12.89 4.44 7.33
C VAL A 211 -13.42 5.86 7.47
N TYR A 212 -13.10 6.51 8.59
CA TYR A 212 -13.30 7.95 8.82
C TYR A 212 -11.94 8.63 8.85
N LYS A 213 -11.69 9.54 7.91
CA LYS A 213 -10.39 10.20 7.79
C LYS A 213 -10.52 11.59 7.21
N GLY A 214 -9.47 12.38 7.27
CA GLY A 214 -9.45 13.69 6.64
C GLY A 214 -8.15 14.43 6.89
N MET A 215 -8.07 15.64 6.36
CA MET A 215 -6.98 16.57 6.62
C MET A 215 -7.14 17.18 8.01
N LEU A 216 -6.87 16.36 9.03
CA LEU A 216 -7.14 16.61 10.44
C LEU A 216 -5.85 16.35 11.23
N THR A 217 -5.65 17.06 12.34
CA THR A 217 -4.73 16.59 13.37
C THR A 217 -5.37 15.41 14.13
N PRO A 218 -4.58 14.57 14.81
CA PRO A 218 -5.13 13.49 15.63
C PRO A 218 -6.15 13.97 16.68
N SER A 219 -5.92 15.11 17.31
CA SER A 219 -6.87 15.67 18.30
C SER A 219 -8.20 16.13 17.69
N GLN A 220 -8.24 16.44 16.39
CA GLN A 220 -9.43 16.92 15.68
C GLN A 220 -10.36 15.79 15.19
N LEU A 221 -9.87 14.56 15.03
CA LEU A 221 -10.61 13.47 14.38
C LEU A 221 -11.99 13.19 15.01
N PHE A 222 -12.01 12.98 16.32
CA PHE A 222 -13.23 12.64 17.06
C PHE A 222 -14.19 13.84 17.21
N PRO A 223 -13.72 15.05 17.57
CA PRO A 223 -14.57 16.24 17.57
C PRO A 223 -15.17 16.56 16.19
N PHE A 224 -14.44 16.27 15.10
CA PHE A 224 -14.90 16.55 13.75
C PHE A 224 -16.02 15.61 13.31
N TYR A 225 -15.87 14.29 13.48
CA TYR A 225 -16.87 13.30 13.10
C TYR A 225 -17.79 12.95 14.27
N GLN A 226 -19.01 13.48 14.28
CA GLN A 226 -19.93 13.28 15.41
C GLN A 226 -20.29 11.80 15.63
N ASP A 227 -20.35 11.01 14.56
CA ASP A 227 -20.55 9.56 14.62
C ASP A 227 -19.56 8.87 15.58
N LEU A 228 -18.29 9.29 15.58
CA LEU A 228 -17.23 8.65 16.36
C LEU A 228 -17.35 8.90 17.87
N THR A 229 -18.15 9.88 18.27
CA THR A 229 -18.44 10.20 19.68
C THR A 229 -19.79 9.68 20.15
N ASN A 230 -20.55 9.03 19.26
CA ASN A 230 -21.83 8.43 19.61
C ASN A 230 -21.61 7.18 20.48
N THR A 231 -22.28 7.10 21.62
CA THR A 231 -22.15 5.98 22.57
C THR A 231 -22.69 4.66 22.06
N GLU A 232 -23.51 4.66 21.00
CA GLU A 232 -24.00 3.46 20.32
C GLU A 232 -23.05 2.98 19.22
N PHE A 233 -21.97 3.72 18.94
CA PHE A 233 -20.93 3.27 18.02
C PHE A 233 -20.04 2.25 18.75
N GLU A 234 -20.38 0.97 18.57
CA GLU A 234 -19.65 -0.17 19.11
C GLU A 234 -18.90 -0.91 18.01
N THR A 235 -17.62 -1.20 18.24
CA THR A 235 -16.78 -1.97 17.31
C THR A 235 -15.84 -2.86 18.10
N HIS A 236 -15.38 -3.98 17.50
CA HIS A 236 -14.41 -4.87 18.13
C HIS A 236 -12.96 -4.51 17.78
N LEU A 237 -12.74 -3.65 16.79
CA LEU A 237 -11.41 -3.17 16.40
C LEU A 237 -11.46 -1.71 15.96
N ALA A 238 -10.39 -0.98 16.29
CA ALA A 238 -10.15 0.37 15.82
C ALA A 238 -8.66 0.57 15.53
N MET A 239 -8.33 0.93 14.30
CA MET A 239 -6.98 1.28 13.84
C MET A 239 -6.92 2.76 13.53
N VAL A 240 -6.00 3.47 14.17
CA VAL A 240 -5.81 4.92 14.01
C VAL A 240 -4.47 5.23 13.37
N HIS A 241 -4.44 6.30 12.60
CA HIS A 241 -3.24 6.77 11.92
C HIS A 241 -3.15 8.30 11.95
N SER A 242 -1.92 8.78 12.10
CA SER A 242 -1.54 10.18 11.97
C SER A 242 -0.43 10.32 10.95
N ARG A 243 -0.66 11.19 9.95
CA ARG A 243 0.26 11.45 8.84
C ARG A 243 1.18 12.64 9.15
N PHE A 244 2.42 12.56 8.71
CA PHE A 244 3.36 13.68 8.53
C PHE A 244 3.80 13.66 7.07
N SER A 245 3.62 14.77 6.38
CA SER A 245 3.89 14.95 4.96
C SER A 245 5.10 15.85 4.73
N THR A 246 5.84 15.64 3.66
CA THR A 246 6.83 16.64 3.20
C THR A 246 6.20 17.78 2.40
N ASN A 247 4.88 17.79 2.21
CA ASN A 247 4.15 18.84 1.50
C ASN A 247 3.19 19.61 2.42
N THR A 248 2.84 20.83 2.01
CA THR A 248 1.83 21.67 2.67
C THR A 248 0.53 21.74 1.87
N PHE A 249 0.34 20.87 0.88
CA PHE A 249 -0.81 20.92 -0.03
C PHE A 249 -2.00 20.14 0.56
N PRO A 250 -3.19 20.75 0.61
CA PRO A 250 -4.30 20.14 1.30
C PRO A 250 -4.91 18.98 0.50
N SER A 251 -4.86 17.76 1.06
CA SER A 251 -5.44 16.57 0.42
C SER A 251 -6.09 15.64 1.44
N TRP A 252 -7.42 15.68 1.51
CA TRP A 252 -8.23 14.83 2.39
C TRP A 252 -8.10 13.34 2.06
N ALA A 253 -8.03 12.99 0.78
CA ALA A 253 -7.97 11.60 0.31
C ALA A 253 -6.68 10.88 0.74
N ARG A 254 -5.57 11.61 0.92
CA ARG A 254 -4.25 11.06 1.28
C ARG A 254 -4.07 10.76 2.77
N ALA A 255 -4.99 11.23 3.63
CA ALA A 255 -5.02 10.76 5.00
C ALA A 255 -5.15 9.22 5.02
N GLN A 256 -4.64 8.60 6.08
CA GLN A 256 -4.79 7.17 6.32
C GLN A 256 -5.65 6.97 7.59
N PRO A 257 -6.24 5.78 7.82
CA PRO A 257 -6.06 4.52 7.08
C PRO A 257 -6.49 4.54 5.61
N ASN A 258 -5.87 3.66 4.82
CA ASN A 258 -6.41 3.24 3.53
C ASN A 258 -7.50 2.18 3.75
N ARG A 259 -7.86 1.38 2.74
CA ARG A 259 -9.04 0.50 2.80
C ARG A 259 -8.81 -0.73 3.68
N PHE A 260 -7.60 -1.26 3.66
CA PHE A 260 -7.23 -2.46 4.44
C PHE A 260 -6.01 -2.24 5.33
N MET A 261 -5.33 -1.10 5.22
CA MET A 261 -4.05 -0.90 5.89
C MET A 261 -3.77 0.54 6.28
N SER A 262 -2.84 0.67 7.23
CA SER A 262 -2.13 1.89 7.57
C SER A 262 -0.64 1.65 7.53
N HIS A 263 0.10 2.61 7.02
CA HIS A 263 1.52 2.55 6.79
C HIS A 263 2.23 3.65 7.56
N ASN A 264 3.17 3.23 8.41
CA ASN A 264 4.17 4.12 8.99
C ASN A 264 5.51 3.79 8.34
N GLY A 265 5.94 4.61 7.38
CA GLY A 265 7.08 4.25 6.56
C GLY A 265 7.11 4.95 5.22
N GLU A 266 8.03 4.49 4.38
CA GLU A 266 8.18 4.91 2.99
C GLU A 266 8.56 3.71 2.12
N ILE A 267 7.86 3.51 1.01
CA ILE A 267 8.23 2.47 0.03
C ILE A 267 9.20 3.07 -0.99
N ASN A 268 10.49 2.70 -0.88
CA ASN A 268 11.57 3.25 -1.69
C ASN A 268 11.68 2.58 -3.08
N THR A 269 11.04 1.43 -3.27
CA THR A 269 10.97 0.68 -4.54
C THR A 269 9.76 1.04 -5.42
N LEU A 270 8.95 2.03 -4.99
CA LEU A 270 7.63 2.32 -5.54
C LEU A 270 7.57 2.39 -7.07
N ARG A 271 8.52 3.08 -7.72
CA ARG A 271 8.50 3.25 -9.18
C ARG A 271 8.62 1.92 -9.92
N GLY A 272 9.48 1.02 -9.42
CA GLY A 272 9.62 -0.33 -9.96
C GLY A 272 8.32 -1.11 -9.79
N ASN A 273 7.76 -1.08 -8.58
CA ASN A 273 6.54 -1.83 -8.25
C ASN A 273 5.33 -1.35 -9.07
N LYS A 274 5.17 -0.03 -9.24
CA LYS A 274 4.12 0.55 -10.11
C LYS A 274 4.25 0.04 -11.54
N ASN A 275 5.46 0.10 -12.10
CA ASN A 275 5.71 -0.33 -13.48
C ASN A 275 5.43 -1.84 -13.67
N MET A 276 5.84 -2.68 -12.71
CA MET A 276 5.57 -4.12 -12.78
C MET A 276 4.08 -4.42 -12.68
N MET A 277 3.35 -3.74 -11.81
CA MET A 277 1.89 -3.88 -11.74
C MET A 277 1.21 -3.48 -13.05
N THR A 278 1.62 -2.36 -13.67
CA THR A 278 1.12 -1.96 -14.99
C THR A 278 1.46 -3.00 -16.07
N ALA A 279 2.67 -3.57 -16.06
CA ALA A 279 3.03 -4.63 -17.01
C ALA A 279 2.15 -5.88 -16.83
N ARG A 280 1.82 -6.24 -15.58
CA ARG A 280 0.99 -7.40 -15.25
C ARG A 280 -0.46 -7.26 -15.70
N GLU A 281 -1.00 -6.04 -15.83
CA GLU A 281 -2.36 -5.82 -16.36
C GLU A 281 -2.55 -6.44 -17.76
N GLY A 282 -1.49 -6.57 -18.55
CA GLY A 282 -1.54 -7.19 -19.88
C GLY A 282 -1.67 -8.72 -19.88
N VAL A 283 -1.37 -9.40 -18.77
CA VAL A 283 -1.39 -10.88 -18.66
C VAL A 283 -2.25 -11.41 -17.51
N VAL A 284 -2.75 -10.52 -16.64
CA VAL A 284 -3.50 -10.90 -15.45
C VAL A 284 -4.84 -11.52 -15.82
N SER A 285 -5.20 -12.61 -15.14
CA SER A 285 -6.47 -13.28 -15.30
C SER A 285 -6.96 -13.80 -13.95
N SER A 286 -8.26 -13.76 -13.68
CA SER A 286 -8.83 -14.27 -12.44
C SER A 286 -10.16 -14.94 -12.71
N GLN A 287 -10.32 -16.19 -12.27
CA GLN A 287 -11.60 -16.90 -12.39
C GLN A 287 -12.72 -16.20 -11.62
N LEU A 288 -12.39 -15.50 -10.53
CA LEU A 288 -13.36 -14.78 -9.69
C LEU A 288 -13.91 -13.52 -10.35
N PHE A 289 -13.15 -12.93 -11.29
CA PHE A 289 -13.57 -11.74 -12.03
C PHE A 289 -14.01 -12.06 -13.46
N GLY A 290 -13.48 -13.12 -14.09
CA GLY A 290 -13.70 -13.38 -15.50
C GLY A 290 -13.33 -12.16 -16.35
N ASP A 291 -14.20 -11.81 -17.30
CA ASP A 291 -14.02 -10.66 -18.18
C ASP A 291 -14.11 -9.30 -17.46
N ASP A 292 -14.75 -9.27 -16.28
CA ASP A 292 -14.88 -8.06 -15.45
C ASP A 292 -13.54 -7.57 -14.89
N ILE A 293 -12.46 -8.38 -14.97
CA ILE A 293 -11.13 -7.97 -14.50
C ILE A 293 -10.65 -6.67 -15.15
N THR A 294 -11.00 -6.46 -16.42
CA THR A 294 -10.65 -5.25 -17.18
C THR A 294 -11.31 -3.99 -16.64
N LYS A 295 -12.45 -4.12 -15.93
CA LYS A 295 -13.14 -3.01 -15.27
C LYS A 295 -12.35 -2.46 -14.07
N LEU A 296 -11.35 -3.20 -13.60
CA LEU A 296 -10.50 -2.82 -12.47
C LEU A 296 -9.31 -1.96 -12.89
N PHE A 297 -9.04 -1.82 -14.20
CA PHE A 297 -7.86 -1.12 -14.67
C PHE A 297 -8.03 0.42 -14.66
N PRO A 298 -6.97 1.18 -14.37
CA PRO A 298 -5.67 0.69 -13.86
C PRO A 298 -5.81 0.21 -12.40
N ILE A 299 -5.17 -0.91 -12.05
CA ILE A 299 -5.18 -1.46 -10.68
C ILE A 299 -4.55 -0.43 -9.73
N VAL A 300 -3.34 0.00 -10.09
CA VAL A 300 -2.62 1.08 -9.42
C VAL A 300 -3.10 2.43 -9.96
N GLU A 301 -3.70 3.24 -9.09
CA GLU A 301 -4.13 4.58 -9.48
C GLU A 301 -2.93 5.56 -9.53
N PRO A 302 -2.75 6.34 -10.61
CA PRO A 302 -1.54 7.15 -10.81
C PRO A 302 -1.24 8.15 -9.68
N GLU A 303 -2.28 8.79 -9.14
CA GLU A 303 -2.19 9.95 -8.23
C GLU A 303 -2.07 9.58 -6.73
N PHE A 304 -1.91 8.30 -6.42
CA PHE A 304 -1.87 7.83 -5.04
C PHE A 304 -0.45 7.87 -4.46
N SER A 305 -0.37 8.12 -3.16
CA SER A 305 0.86 7.97 -2.37
C SER A 305 1.38 6.54 -2.45
N ASP A 306 2.61 6.34 -1.98
CA ASP A 306 3.22 5.01 -1.85
C ASP A 306 2.32 4.01 -1.10
N SER A 307 1.74 4.48 0.01
CA SER A 307 0.89 3.73 0.93
C SER A 307 -0.46 3.40 0.29
N GLY A 308 -1.06 4.38 -0.40
CA GLY A 308 -2.30 4.17 -1.13
C GLY A 308 -2.11 3.24 -2.34
N THR A 309 -0.94 3.30 -2.97
CA THR A 309 -0.56 2.40 -4.06
C THR A 309 -0.42 0.96 -3.53
N PHE A 310 0.25 0.77 -2.39
CA PHE A 310 0.35 -0.53 -1.74
C PHE A 310 -1.04 -1.09 -1.43
N ASP A 311 -1.94 -0.28 -0.85
CA ASP A 311 -3.32 -0.69 -0.54
C ASP A 311 -4.12 -1.09 -1.79
N ASN A 312 -3.91 -0.44 -2.95
CA ASN A 312 -4.56 -0.85 -4.21
C ASN A 312 -4.16 -2.28 -4.62
N VAL A 313 -2.87 -2.60 -4.52
CA VAL A 313 -2.35 -3.93 -4.86
C VAL A 313 -2.80 -4.95 -3.83
N LEU A 314 -2.75 -4.61 -2.54
CA LEU A 314 -3.24 -5.46 -1.47
C LEU A 314 -4.72 -5.83 -1.70
N GLU A 315 -5.58 -4.83 -1.88
CA GLU A 315 -6.99 -5.02 -2.17
C GLU A 315 -7.22 -5.88 -3.43
N PHE A 316 -6.46 -5.63 -4.50
CA PHE A 316 -6.55 -6.45 -5.71
C PHE A 316 -6.22 -7.93 -5.44
N LEU A 317 -5.20 -8.21 -4.64
CA LEU A 317 -4.81 -9.58 -4.27
C LEU A 317 -5.89 -10.27 -3.42
N LEU A 318 -6.46 -9.56 -2.45
CA LEU A 318 -7.56 -10.06 -1.62
C LEU A 318 -8.77 -10.38 -2.49
N MET A 319 -9.18 -9.43 -3.32
CA MET A 319 -10.34 -9.60 -4.19
C MET A 319 -10.08 -10.61 -5.31
N SER A 320 -8.82 -10.94 -5.61
CA SER A 320 -8.44 -12.04 -6.51
C SER A 320 -8.35 -13.41 -5.81
N GLY A 321 -8.70 -13.50 -4.52
CA GLY A 321 -8.86 -14.76 -3.79
C GLY A 321 -7.68 -15.17 -2.91
N ARG A 322 -6.68 -14.30 -2.70
CA ARG A 322 -5.65 -14.53 -1.67
C ARG A 322 -6.16 -14.08 -0.31
N THR A 323 -5.70 -14.74 0.75
CA THR A 323 -6.00 -14.26 2.09
C THR A 323 -5.14 -13.04 2.43
N LEU A 324 -5.57 -12.24 3.41
CA LEU A 324 -4.84 -11.04 3.83
C LEU A 324 -3.39 -11.34 4.24
N GLN A 325 -3.17 -12.42 4.98
CA GLN A 325 -1.84 -12.85 5.43
C GLN A 325 -0.96 -13.26 4.26
N GLU A 326 -1.49 -14.00 3.28
CA GLU A 326 -0.77 -14.43 2.08
C GLU A 326 -0.31 -13.22 1.26
N ALA A 327 -1.24 -12.28 1.01
CA ALA A 327 -0.96 -11.08 0.24
C ALA A 327 0.12 -10.23 0.92
N VAL A 328 0.03 -10.03 2.24
CA VAL A 328 1.05 -9.29 3.00
C VAL A 328 2.41 -9.98 2.96
N MET A 329 2.48 -11.31 3.14
CA MET A 329 3.76 -12.05 3.06
C MET A 329 4.37 -12.04 1.65
N MET A 330 3.53 -11.98 0.62
CA MET A 330 3.98 -11.88 -0.77
C MET A 330 4.51 -10.48 -1.10
N MET A 331 3.87 -9.42 -0.60
CA MET A 331 4.30 -8.03 -0.83
C MET A 331 5.48 -7.62 0.08
N ILE A 332 5.53 -8.11 1.32
CA ILE A 332 6.60 -7.84 2.29
C ILE A 332 7.17 -9.18 2.78
N PRO A 333 7.99 -9.85 1.95
CA PRO A 333 8.62 -11.10 2.33
C PRO A 333 9.73 -10.89 3.38
N GLU A 334 10.00 -11.94 4.16
CA GLU A 334 11.20 -12.01 5.00
C GLU A 334 12.47 -11.92 4.15
N ALA A 335 13.59 -11.50 4.76
CA ALA A 335 14.91 -11.72 4.17
C ALA A 335 15.22 -13.22 4.18
N TRP A 336 15.04 -13.89 3.04
CA TRP A 336 15.03 -15.36 2.95
C TRP A 336 16.25 -15.94 2.22
N GLN A 337 16.84 -15.20 1.27
CA GLN A 337 17.90 -15.74 0.40
C GLN A 337 19.12 -16.24 1.20
N SER A 338 19.60 -15.40 2.11
CA SER A 338 20.82 -15.64 2.89
C SER A 338 20.56 -16.20 4.31
N ASP A 339 19.31 -16.48 4.68
CA ASP A 339 18.97 -17.00 6.02
C ASP A 339 19.19 -18.51 6.13
N VAL A 340 20.34 -18.92 6.64
CA VAL A 340 20.71 -20.33 6.86
C VAL A 340 19.87 -21.06 7.93
N ASN A 341 19.11 -20.33 8.75
CA ASN A 341 18.26 -20.92 9.80
C ASN A 341 16.81 -21.14 9.33
N MET A 342 16.45 -20.62 8.15
CA MET A 342 15.13 -20.77 7.58
C MET A 342 14.85 -22.22 7.18
N SER A 343 13.66 -22.73 7.53
CA SER A 343 13.23 -24.06 7.10
C SER A 343 13.14 -24.15 5.57
N GLN A 344 13.44 -25.32 5.01
CA GLN A 344 13.43 -25.52 3.56
C GLN A 344 12.06 -25.18 2.93
N ALA A 345 10.97 -25.61 3.56
CA ALA A 345 9.61 -25.32 3.08
C ALA A 345 9.34 -23.79 3.04
N LYS A 346 9.77 -23.05 4.07
CA LYS A 346 9.59 -21.59 4.11
C LYS A 346 10.46 -20.88 3.07
N ARG A 347 11.69 -21.35 2.86
CA ARG A 347 12.59 -20.86 1.81
C ARG A 347 11.99 -21.07 0.42
N GLU A 348 11.47 -22.27 0.13
CA GLU A 348 10.82 -22.60 -1.14
C GLU A 348 9.54 -21.77 -1.36
N PHE A 349 8.76 -21.54 -0.30
CA PHE A 349 7.60 -20.64 -0.36
C PHE A 349 8.01 -19.21 -0.78
N TYR A 350 9.01 -18.62 -0.13
CA TYR A 350 9.45 -17.27 -0.48
C TYR A 350 10.14 -17.21 -1.85
N GLU A 351 10.94 -18.20 -2.21
CA GLU A 351 11.56 -18.30 -3.54
C GLU A 351 10.48 -18.33 -4.63
N PHE A 352 9.45 -19.16 -4.47
CA PHE A 352 8.34 -19.21 -5.41
C PHE A 352 7.61 -17.86 -5.53
N ASN A 353 7.28 -17.22 -4.41
CA ASN A 353 6.57 -15.94 -4.45
C ASN A 353 7.44 -14.80 -5.01
N SER A 354 8.78 -14.87 -4.84
CA SER A 354 9.69 -13.88 -5.42
C SER A 354 9.72 -13.90 -6.96
N ALA A 355 9.30 -15.00 -7.59
CA ALA A 355 9.09 -15.08 -9.03
C ALA A 355 7.75 -14.48 -9.50
N LEU A 356 6.84 -14.15 -8.59
CA LEU A 356 5.50 -13.59 -8.89
C LEU A 356 5.37 -12.12 -8.49
N MET A 357 6.02 -11.72 -7.40
CA MET A 357 5.91 -10.39 -6.81
C MET A 357 7.27 -9.94 -6.30
N GLU A 358 7.74 -8.81 -6.82
CA GLU A 358 8.87 -8.10 -6.25
C GLU A 358 8.52 -7.51 -4.87
N PRO A 359 9.46 -7.48 -3.92
CA PRO A 359 9.22 -6.90 -2.60
C PRO A 359 8.86 -5.41 -2.69
N TRP A 360 7.83 -5.02 -1.95
CA TRP A 360 7.49 -3.63 -1.70
C TRP A 360 8.34 -3.09 -0.55
N ASP A 361 9.60 -2.80 -0.88
CA ASP A 361 10.66 -2.51 0.10
C ASP A 361 10.76 -1.04 0.51
N GLY A 362 11.42 -0.81 1.64
CA GLY A 362 11.58 0.46 2.33
C GLY A 362 11.17 0.36 3.81
N PRO A 363 11.49 1.35 4.65
CA PRO A 363 11.08 1.34 6.05
C PRO A 363 9.57 1.22 6.15
N ALA A 364 9.06 0.20 6.82
CA ALA A 364 7.62 -0.01 6.90
C ALA A 364 7.21 -0.64 8.23
N SER A 365 6.22 -0.03 8.87
CA SER A 365 5.36 -0.67 9.86
C SER A 365 3.95 -0.63 9.29
N ILE A 366 3.52 -1.73 8.69
CA ILE A 366 2.18 -1.86 8.10
C ILE A 366 1.27 -2.54 9.09
N VAL A 367 0.19 -1.87 9.44
CA VAL A 367 -0.94 -2.44 10.19
C VAL A 367 -2.06 -2.70 9.21
N PHE A 368 -2.68 -3.87 9.27
CA PHE A 368 -3.68 -4.29 8.29
C PHE A 368 -4.86 -5.01 8.94
N THR A 369 -6.02 -4.94 8.30
CA THR A 369 -7.24 -5.63 8.71
C THR A 369 -8.23 -5.73 7.55
N ASP A 370 -8.99 -6.82 7.52
CA ASP A 370 -10.17 -7.03 6.67
C ASP A 370 -11.46 -7.12 7.50
N GLY A 371 -11.41 -6.81 8.81
CA GLY A 371 -12.49 -7.00 9.77
C GLY A 371 -12.46 -8.34 10.50
N HIS A 372 -11.92 -9.40 9.90
CA HIS A 372 -11.80 -10.74 10.50
C HIS A 372 -10.44 -10.95 11.19
N TYR A 373 -9.40 -10.33 10.64
CA TYR A 373 -8.07 -10.31 11.21
C TYR A 373 -7.65 -8.88 11.52
N ILE A 374 -6.83 -8.69 12.55
CA ILE A 374 -5.99 -7.49 12.67
C ILE A 374 -4.55 -7.92 12.87
N GLY A 375 -3.65 -7.33 12.09
CA GLY A 375 -2.26 -7.72 12.11
C GLY A 375 -1.34 -6.56 11.82
N ALA A 376 -0.06 -6.83 12.00
CA ALA A 376 0.98 -5.91 11.63
C ALA A 376 2.27 -6.64 11.24
N VAL A 377 3.01 -6.05 10.30
CA VAL A 377 4.30 -6.54 9.83
C VAL A 377 5.27 -5.37 9.74
N LEU A 378 6.54 -5.67 10.00
CA LEU A 378 7.63 -4.75 9.72
C LEU A 378 8.27 -5.10 8.37
N ASP A 379 8.93 -4.12 7.76
CA ASP A 379 9.84 -4.39 6.66
C ASP A 379 10.92 -5.42 7.05
N ARG A 380 11.58 -5.99 6.04
CA ARG A 380 12.61 -7.04 6.21
C ARG A 380 13.73 -6.65 7.18
N ASN A 381 14.00 -5.36 7.35
CA ASN A 381 15.06 -4.83 8.22
C ASN A 381 14.51 -4.32 9.57
N GLY A 382 13.19 -4.18 9.71
CA GLY A 382 12.53 -3.66 10.89
C GLY A 382 12.92 -2.22 11.22
N LEU A 383 12.88 -1.34 10.21
CA LEU A 383 13.34 0.05 10.30
C LEU A 383 12.35 0.96 11.03
N ARG A 384 11.16 0.46 11.38
CA ARG A 384 10.11 1.18 12.11
C ARG A 384 9.75 0.50 13.42
N PRO A 385 9.42 1.27 14.48
CA PRO A 385 9.04 0.70 15.76
C PRO A 385 7.57 0.27 15.76
N SER A 386 7.29 -0.91 16.34
CA SER A 386 5.94 -1.30 16.74
C SER A 386 5.99 -2.12 18.03
N ARG A 387 5.15 -1.76 19.00
CA ARG A 387 5.07 -2.37 20.32
C ARG A 387 3.64 -2.78 20.61
N TYR A 388 3.46 -3.89 21.30
CA TYR A 388 2.12 -4.36 21.64
C TYR A 388 2.01 -4.84 23.08
N TYR A 389 0.77 -4.78 23.57
CA TYR A 389 0.32 -5.28 24.85
C TYR A 389 -0.88 -6.19 24.60
N ILE A 390 -0.91 -7.32 25.30
CA ILE A 390 -2.11 -8.14 25.46
C ILE A 390 -2.45 -8.14 26.94
N THR A 391 -3.71 -7.94 27.27
CA THR A 391 -4.18 -7.88 28.65
C THR A 391 -4.89 -9.16 29.08
N HIS A 392 -5.18 -9.30 30.37
CA HIS A 392 -5.90 -10.45 30.91
C HIS A 392 -7.40 -10.43 30.57
N ASP A 393 -7.95 -9.26 30.28
CA ASP A 393 -9.31 -9.04 29.78
C ASP A 393 -9.42 -9.09 28.25
N ASP A 394 -8.53 -9.85 27.59
CA ASP A 394 -8.55 -10.11 26.14
C ASP A 394 -8.48 -8.86 25.24
N LYS A 395 -7.90 -7.75 25.71
CA LYS A 395 -7.61 -6.58 24.88
C LYS A 395 -6.23 -6.67 24.26
N VAL A 396 -6.12 -6.30 22.99
CA VAL A 396 -4.86 -6.08 22.30
C VAL A 396 -4.69 -4.59 22.00
N ILE A 397 -3.50 -4.07 22.30
CA ILE A 397 -3.11 -2.68 22.00
C ILE A 397 -1.78 -2.75 21.28
N MET A 398 -1.68 -2.15 20.11
CA MET A 398 -0.43 -2.02 19.37
C MET A 398 -0.26 -0.57 18.94
N ALA A 399 0.94 -0.02 19.08
CA ALA A 399 1.26 1.26 18.49
C ALA A 399 2.73 1.38 18.15
N SER A 400 3.05 2.45 17.42
CA SER A 400 4.42 2.86 17.13
C SER A 400 5.22 3.18 18.41
N GLU A 401 4.53 3.48 19.52
CA GLU A 401 5.09 3.80 20.82
C GLU A 401 4.42 3.06 21.97
N VAL A 402 5.08 3.06 23.14
CA VAL A 402 4.50 2.60 24.40
C VAL A 402 3.84 3.78 25.13
N GLY A 403 2.83 3.51 25.96
CA GLY A 403 2.18 4.56 26.79
C GLY A 403 1.04 5.32 26.11
N VAL A 404 0.66 4.94 24.88
CA VAL A 404 -0.47 5.52 24.14
C VAL A 404 -1.83 5.25 24.79
N LEU A 405 -1.93 4.22 25.61
CA LEU A 405 -3.12 3.91 26.40
C LEU A 405 -2.69 3.57 27.83
N PRO A 406 -3.36 4.13 28.88
CA PRO A 406 -3.07 3.73 30.25
C PRO A 406 -3.63 2.33 30.48
N VAL A 407 -2.75 1.39 30.87
CA VAL A 407 -3.11 0.02 31.21
C VAL A 407 -2.55 -0.27 32.60
N ASP A 408 -3.39 -0.80 33.49
CA ASP A 408 -2.94 -1.27 34.80
C ASP A 408 -1.86 -2.34 34.60
N PRO A 409 -0.64 -2.17 35.15
CA PRO A 409 0.41 -3.17 35.08
C PRO A 409 -0.03 -4.58 35.52
N ALA A 410 -0.97 -4.69 36.47
CA ALA A 410 -1.51 -5.98 36.92
C ALA A 410 -2.40 -6.66 35.86
N ASN A 411 -2.95 -5.90 34.92
CA ASN A 411 -3.77 -6.42 33.82
C ASN A 411 -2.93 -6.78 32.57
N VAL A 412 -1.63 -6.48 32.54
CA VAL A 412 -0.79 -6.81 31.38
C VAL A 412 -0.41 -8.28 31.39
N LYS A 413 -0.93 -9.04 30.41
CA LYS A 413 -0.62 -10.46 30.21
C LYS A 413 0.67 -10.66 29.40
N ILE A 414 0.84 -9.91 28.31
CA ILE A 414 2.02 -9.97 27.43
C ILE A 414 2.41 -8.55 27.04
N LYS A 415 3.72 -8.28 27.00
CA LYS A 415 4.31 -7.07 26.43
C LYS A 415 5.38 -7.46 25.43
N GLY A 416 5.25 -7.01 24.19
CA GLY A 416 6.13 -7.40 23.10
C GLY A 416 6.50 -6.26 22.15
N ARG A 417 7.35 -6.60 21.18
CA ARG A 417 7.68 -5.77 20.03
C ARG A 417 7.60 -6.61 18.77
N LEU A 418 7.26 -5.99 17.64
CA LEU A 418 7.42 -6.65 16.35
C LEU A 418 8.92 -6.81 16.06
N GLN A 419 9.25 -7.86 15.33
CA GLN A 419 10.61 -8.18 14.92
C GLN A 419 10.67 -8.18 13.38
N PRO A 420 11.81 -7.80 12.77
CA PRO A 420 11.99 -7.88 11.33
C PRO A 420 11.56 -9.26 10.81
N GLY A 421 10.80 -9.25 9.71
CA GLY A 421 10.30 -10.46 9.09
C GLY A 421 9.14 -11.16 9.80
N LYS A 422 8.81 -10.86 11.06
CA LYS A 422 7.70 -11.52 11.78
C LYS A 422 6.37 -10.79 11.61
N MET A 423 5.29 -11.57 11.49
CA MET A 423 3.92 -11.10 11.47
C MET A 423 3.29 -11.19 12.86
N PHE A 424 2.72 -10.09 13.32
CA PHE A 424 1.77 -10.07 14.43
C PHE A 424 0.36 -10.26 13.86
N LEU A 425 -0.42 -11.21 14.38
CA LEU A 425 -1.77 -11.47 13.88
C LEU A 425 -2.72 -11.89 15.00
N ILE A 426 -3.90 -11.27 15.04
CA ILE A 426 -5.05 -11.67 15.84
C ILE A 426 -6.11 -12.17 14.87
N ASP A 427 -6.65 -13.35 15.19
CA ASP A 427 -7.83 -13.93 14.53
C ASP A 427 -9.01 -13.78 15.49
N PHE A 428 -10.00 -12.98 15.10
CA PHE A 428 -11.17 -12.71 15.95
C PHE A 428 -12.13 -13.88 16.02
N GLU A 429 -12.17 -14.75 15.00
CA GLU A 429 -13.02 -15.94 14.98
C GLU A 429 -12.44 -17.02 15.90
N GLN A 430 -11.14 -17.27 15.81
CA GLN A 430 -10.45 -18.17 16.76
C GLN A 430 -10.29 -17.56 18.15
N GLY A 431 -10.45 -16.25 18.26
CA GLY A 431 -10.36 -15.52 19.51
C GLY A 431 -8.96 -15.56 20.12
N ARG A 432 -7.89 -15.50 19.31
CA ARG A 432 -6.52 -15.62 19.79
C ARG A 432 -5.49 -14.93 18.90
N MET A 433 -4.31 -14.72 19.47
CA MET A 433 -3.10 -14.40 18.69
C MET A 433 -2.58 -15.65 17.99
N ILE A 434 -2.35 -15.55 16.70
CA ILE A 434 -1.72 -16.60 15.90
C ILE A 434 -0.19 -16.42 15.94
N PRO A 435 0.57 -17.40 16.42
CA PRO A 435 2.03 -17.36 16.37
C PRO A 435 2.56 -17.27 14.93
N ASP A 436 3.59 -16.46 14.71
CA ASP A 436 4.21 -16.26 13.40
C ASP A 436 4.69 -17.58 12.74
N GLU A 437 5.31 -18.45 13.53
CA GLU A 437 5.80 -19.74 13.05
C GLU A 437 4.65 -20.67 12.62
N GLU A 438 3.57 -20.70 13.41
CA GLU A 438 2.36 -21.48 13.08
C GLU A 438 1.77 -20.99 11.76
N LEU A 439 1.61 -19.68 11.63
CA LEU A 439 1.07 -19.03 10.44
C LEU A 439 1.89 -19.37 9.19
N LYS A 440 3.20 -19.09 9.23
CA LYS A 440 4.06 -19.24 8.05
C LYS A 440 4.30 -20.68 7.67
N GLN A 441 4.41 -21.57 8.66
CA GLN A 441 4.55 -22.99 8.40
C GLN A 441 3.29 -23.54 7.72
N ASP A 442 2.10 -23.08 8.10
CA ASP A 442 0.87 -23.45 7.39
C ASP A 442 0.96 -23.02 5.91
N PHE A 443 1.23 -21.74 5.62
CA PHE A 443 1.37 -21.26 4.24
C PHE A 443 2.48 -21.96 3.44
N ALA A 444 3.64 -22.19 4.05
CA ALA A 444 4.76 -22.86 3.41
C ALA A 444 4.45 -24.31 3.01
N ASN A 445 3.53 -24.98 3.71
CA ASN A 445 3.13 -26.36 3.41
C ASN A 445 1.80 -26.49 2.66
N ARG A 446 1.07 -25.39 2.43
CA ARG A 446 -0.21 -25.43 1.70
C ARG A 446 -0.07 -25.95 0.27
N ARG A 447 1.11 -25.79 -0.34
CA ARG A 447 1.37 -26.17 -1.74
C ARG A 447 2.78 -26.76 -1.87
N PRO A 448 3.02 -27.62 -2.88
CA PRO A 448 4.33 -28.25 -3.09
C PRO A 448 5.30 -27.30 -3.81
N TYR A 449 5.67 -26.18 -3.16
CA TYR A 449 6.52 -25.14 -3.75
C TYR A 449 7.86 -25.66 -4.24
N GLY A 450 8.53 -26.52 -3.47
CA GLY A 450 9.79 -27.15 -3.87
C GLY A 450 9.68 -27.99 -5.14
N GLU A 451 8.60 -28.76 -5.32
CA GLU A 451 8.38 -29.53 -6.56
C GLU A 451 8.20 -28.60 -7.77
N TRP A 452 7.51 -27.48 -7.58
CA TRP A 452 7.30 -26.51 -8.65
C TRP A 452 8.60 -25.82 -9.04
N LEU A 453 9.39 -25.41 -8.07
CA LEU A 453 10.70 -24.80 -8.31
C LEU A 453 11.63 -25.79 -9.02
N ASN A 454 11.77 -27.01 -8.50
CA ASN A 454 12.66 -28.04 -9.10
C ASN A 454 12.26 -28.45 -10.52
N SER A 455 10.97 -28.35 -10.87
CA SER A 455 10.48 -28.75 -12.19
C SER A 455 10.49 -27.64 -13.23
N GLN A 456 10.59 -26.36 -12.83
CA GLN A 456 10.44 -25.21 -13.74
C GLN A 456 11.60 -24.22 -13.72
N LYS A 457 12.40 -24.20 -12.64
CA LYS A 457 13.57 -23.33 -12.52
C LYS A 457 14.77 -23.97 -13.21
N ILE A 458 15.51 -23.17 -13.98
CA ILE A 458 16.79 -23.56 -14.57
C ILE A 458 17.85 -22.66 -13.94
N HIS A 459 18.90 -23.26 -13.38
CA HIS A 459 20.02 -22.48 -12.85
C HIS A 459 20.98 -22.11 -13.98
N LEU A 460 21.57 -20.91 -13.93
CA LEU A 460 22.50 -20.44 -14.97
C LEU A 460 23.65 -21.42 -15.23
N GLY A 461 24.15 -22.10 -14.19
CA GLY A 461 25.21 -23.11 -14.30
C GLY A 461 24.80 -24.41 -15.00
N GLU A 462 23.50 -24.66 -15.18
CA GLU A 462 22.98 -25.82 -15.93
C GLU A 462 22.90 -25.55 -17.44
N ILE A 463 23.02 -24.28 -17.85
CA ILE A 463 23.02 -23.90 -19.25
C ILE A 463 24.38 -24.29 -19.87
N PRO A 464 24.41 -25.13 -20.92
CA PRO A 464 25.65 -25.59 -21.52
C PRO A 464 26.45 -24.41 -22.07
N THR A 465 27.71 -24.30 -21.66
CA THR A 465 28.63 -23.29 -22.17
C THR A 465 29.03 -23.65 -23.60
N ILE A 466 28.72 -22.78 -24.56
CA ILE A 466 29.21 -22.94 -25.93
C ILE A 466 30.66 -22.44 -25.96
N PRO A 467 31.66 -23.26 -26.32
CA PRO A 467 33.08 -22.92 -26.21
C PRO A 467 33.58 -21.86 -27.22
N ASP A 468 32.69 -21.24 -27.99
CA ASP A 468 33.06 -20.30 -29.03
C ASP A 468 33.19 -18.87 -28.47
N ASN A 469 34.40 -18.53 -28.01
CA ASN A 469 34.79 -17.16 -27.68
C ASN A 469 34.93 -16.33 -28.97
N HIS A 470 33.82 -15.94 -29.57
CA HIS A 470 33.81 -14.93 -30.63
C HIS A 470 34.03 -13.54 -30.02
N GLY A 471 35.29 -13.13 -29.76
CA GLY A 471 35.46 -11.82 -29.13
C GLY A 471 36.82 -11.15 -29.23
N PHE A 472 37.92 -11.90 -29.23
CA PHE A 472 39.23 -11.28 -29.16
C PHE A 472 39.86 -11.14 -30.56
N ASN A 473 39.61 -9.98 -31.19
CA ASN A 473 40.34 -9.56 -32.38
C ASN A 473 41.25 -8.36 -32.03
N PRO A 474 42.57 -8.59 -31.83
CA PRO A 474 43.54 -7.56 -31.48
C PRO A 474 43.51 -6.34 -32.40
N ASP A 475 43.33 -6.56 -33.71
CA ASP A 475 43.39 -5.51 -34.72
C ASP A 475 42.23 -4.50 -34.58
N THR A 476 41.10 -4.95 -34.02
CA THR A 476 39.90 -4.12 -33.83
C THR A 476 39.69 -3.63 -32.40
N LEU A 477 40.50 -4.11 -31.45
CA LEU A 477 40.32 -3.84 -30.02
C LEU A 477 40.42 -2.35 -29.71
N LEU A 478 41.51 -1.70 -30.11
CA LEU A 478 41.74 -0.29 -29.81
C LEU A 478 40.68 0.63 -30.45
N PRO A 479 40.32 0.49 -31.74
CA PRO A 479 39.21 1.25 -32.33
C PRO A 479 37.88 1.06 -31.60
N ARG A 480 37.56 -0.16 -31.16
CA ARG A 480 36.33 -0.44 -30.38
C ARG A 480 36.37 0.24 -29.02
N MET A 481 37.49 0.13 -28.30
CA MET A 481 37.70 0.80 -27.02
C MET A 481 37.50 2.32 -27.15
N GLN A 482 38.09 2.93 -28.17
CA GLN A 482 37.91 4.36 -28.45
C GLN A 482 36.45 4.72 -28.78
N ALA A 483 35.77 3.89 -29.59
CA ALA A 483 34.37 4.10 -29.94
C ALA A 483 33.44 4.02 -28.72
N PHE A 484 33.76 3.17 -27.73
CA PHE A 484 33.04 3.06 -26.46
C PHE A 484 33.58 3.99 -25.36
N GLY A 485 34.43 4.96 -25.70
CA GLY A 485 34.88 6.00 -24.76
C GLY A 485 35.89 5.53 -23.70
N TYR A 486 36.54 4.37 -23.89
CA TYR A 486 37.62 3.96 -23.01
C TYR A 486 38.83 4.89 -23.17
N THR A 487 39.33 5.40 -22.06
CA THR A 487 40.55 6.20 -21.99
C THR A 487 41.63 5.44 -21.24
N VAL A 488 42.88 5.89 -21.37
CA VAL A 488 44.00 5.35 -20.57
C VAL A 488 43.70 5.49 -19.07
N GLU A 489 43.10 6.60 -18.66
CA GLU A 489 42.72 6.86 -17.27
C GLU A 489 41.65 5.88 -16.78
N THR A 490 40.56 5.67 -17.53
CA THR A 490 39.52 4.69 -17.14
C THR A 490 40.10 3.28 -17.03
N MET A 491 41.01 2.90 -17.94
CA MET A 491 41.67 1.60 -17.88
C MET A 491 42.58 1.46 -16.65
N GLN A 492 43.42 2.46 -16.37
CA GLN A 492 44.41 2.41 -15.30
C GLN A 492 43.81 2.62 -13.91
N PHE A 493 42.87 3.55 -13.76
CA PHE A 493 42.33 3.94 -12.46
C PHE A 493 41.00 3.27 -12.12
N MET A 494 40.25 2.78 -13.12
CA MET A 494 38.98 2.09 -12.87
C MET A 494 39.10 0.58 -13.09
N LEU A 495 39.38 0.16 -14.31
CA LEU A 495 39.31 -1.26 -14.67
C LEU A 495 40.42 -2.10 -14.02
N LEU A 496 41.67 -1.63 -14.08
CA LEU A 496 42.80 -2.40 -13.55
C LEU A 496 42.65 -2.71 -12.05
N PRO A 497 42.29 -1.75 -11.16
CA PRO A 497 42.02 -2.05 -9.75
C PRO A 497 40.89 -3.07 -9.55
N MET A 498 39.77 -2.97 -10.29
CA MET A 498 38.68 -3.96 -10.19
C MET A 498 39.16 -5.38 -10.50
N VAL A 499 40.07 -5.53 -11.47
CA VAL A 499 40.62 -6.84 -11.86
C VAL A 499 41.66 -7.34 -10.86
N THR A 500 42.57 -6.48 -10.40
CA THR A 500 43.69 -6.90 -9.56
C THR A 500 43.33 -6.99 -8.08
N GLU A 501 42.36 -6.20 -7.62
CA GLU A 501 41.98 -6.08 -6.21
C GLU A 501 40.57 -6.61 -5.90
N ALA A 502 39.77 -6.94 -6.92
CA ALA A 502 38.39 -7.43 -6.78
C ALA A 502 37.48 -6.50 -5.96
N ARG A 503 37.71 -5.18 -6.06
CA ARG A 503 36.90 -4.14 -5.43
C ARG A 503 36.78 -2.91 -6.33
N ASP A 504 35.75 -2.11 -6.09
CA ASP A 504 35.59 -0.82 -6.74
C ASP A 504 36.78 0.10 -6.35
N PRO A 505 37.41 0.82 -7.32
CA PRO A 505 38.53 1.71 -7.06
C PRO A 505 38.16 2.83 -6.07
N LEU A 506 39.09 3.15 -5.16
CA LEU A 506 38.92 4.25 -4.21
C LEU A 506 39.63 5.51 -4.68
N GLY A 507 38.90 6.62 -4.67
CA GLY A 507 39.40 7.97 -4.94
C GLY A 507 39.21 8.93 -3.77
N SER A 508 39.64 10.19 -3.94
CA SER A 508 39.39 11.28 -2.98
C SER A 508 39.17 12.60 -3.74
N MET A 509 38.77 13.65 -3.01
CA MET A 509 38.32 14.94 -3.55
C MET A 509 36.95 14.88 -4.25
N GLY A 510 36.37 16.05 -4.52
CA GLY A 510 35.11 16.16 -5.26
C GLY A 510 35.32 16.02 -6.77
N ASN A 511 34.26 15.71 -7.51
CA ASN A 511 34.27 15.72 -8.96
C ASN A 511 34.21 17.17 -9.48
N ASP A 512 35.32 17.68 -9.99
CA ASP A 512 35.48 19.03 -10.57
C ASP A 512 35.26 19.08 -12.09
N SER A 513 34.90 17.95 -12.72
CA SER A 513 34.57 17.89 -14.13
C SER A 513 33.27 18.65 -14.42
N ALA A 514 33.19 19.25 -15.61
CA ALA A 514 31.94 19.83 -16.11
C ALA A 514 30.82 18.78 -16.13
N LEU A 515 29.58 19.22 -15.87
CA LEU A 515 28.40 18.39 -16.10
C LEU A 515 28.39 17.88 -17.55
N ALA A 516 27.89 16.67 -17.78
CA ALA A 516 27.98 16.02 -19.09
C ALA A 516 27.38 16.87 -20.23
N CYS A 517 26.31 17.60 -19.96
CA CYS A 517 25.66 18.50 -20.91
C CYS A 517 26.43 19.82 -21.18
N LEU A 518 27.43 20.15 -20.35
CA LEU A 518 28.26 21.35 -20.47
C LEU A 518 29.70 21.03 -20.91
N SER A 519 30.04 19.75 -21.05
CA SER A 519 31.38 19.32 -21.42
C SER A 519 31.67 19.60 -22.89
N ASP A 520 32.90 20.02 -23.19
CA ASP A 520 33.46 20.10 -24.55
C ASP A 520 33.92 18.73 -25.08
N LYS A 521 33.88 17.69 -24.24
CA LYS A 521 34.27 16.31 -24.57
C LYS A 521 33.05 15.45 -24.86
N SER A 522 33.27 14.39 -25.63
CA SER A 522 32.29 13.32 -25.77
C SER A 522 32.11 12.63 -24.42
N ARG A 523 30.86 12.58 -23.94
CA ARG A 523 30.47 11.93 -22.67
C ARG A 523 29.61 10.71 -22.96
N MET A 524 29.71 9.72 -22.09
CA MET A 524 28.93 8.49 -22.23
C MET A 524 27.50 8.72 -21.75
N ILE A 525 26.54 7.97 -22.27
CA ILE A 525 25.13 8.10 -21.88
C ILE A 525 24.94 7.97 -20.36
N TYR A 526 25.72 7.10 -19.71
CA TYR A 526 25.68 6.89 -18.25
C TYR A 526 26.10 8.12 -17.44
N ASP A 527 26.86 9.08 -18.00
CA ASP A 527 27.24 10.31 -17.30
C ASP A 527 26.05 11.25 -17.04
N TYR A 528 25.00 11.12 -17.85
CA TYR A 528 23.76 11.91 -17.75
C TYR A 528 22.81 11.38 -16.69
N PHE A 529 22.97 10.13 -16.26
CA PHE A 529 22.17 9.52 -15.21
C PHE A 529 22.90 9.65 -13.88
N LYS A 530 22.26 10.27 -12.89
CA LYS A 530 22.78 10.36 -11.53
C LYS A 530 22.05 9.34 -10.66
N GLN A 531 22.82 8.55 -9.92
CA GLN A 531 22.26 7.64 -8.94
C GLN A 531 21.50 8.44 -7.89
N LEU A 532 20.26 8.03 -7.65
CA LEU A 532 19.48 8.56 -6.54
C LEU A 532 19.99 7.92 -5.25
N PHE A 533 19.95 8.68 -4.16
CA PHE A 533 20.25 8.19 -2.83
C PHE A 533 19.18 8.70 -1.87
N ALA A 534 18.98 7.94 -0.80
CA ALA A 534 18.03 8.28 0.24
C ALA A 534 18.62 9.31 1.20
N GLN A 535 17.82 10.30 1.59
CA GLN A 535 18.20 11.30 2.58
C GLN A 535 16.99 11.68 3.43
N VAL A 536 17.14 11.56 4.76
CA VAL A 536 16.11 11.85 5.79
C VAL A 536 14.89 10.92 5.75
N THR A 537 14.22 10.78 4.60
CA THR A 537 12.91 10.13 4.48
C THR A 537 12.99 8.61 4.68
N ASN A 538 14.05 7.98 4.16
CA ASN A 538 14.43 6.61 4.46
C ASN A 538 15.95 6.48 4.67
N PRO A 539 16.43 5.51 5.47
CA PRO A 539 17.85 5.25 5.66
C PRO A 539 18.44 4.44 4.49
N ALA A 540 19.74 4.59 4.27
CA ALA A 540 20.52 3.66 3.46
C ALA A 540 20.85 2.40 4.27
N ILE A 541 21.14 1.29 3.57
CA ILE A 541 21.51 0.00 4.16
C ILE A 541 23.04 -0.15 4.07
N ASP A 542 23.66 -0.74 5.09
CA ASP A 542 25.07 -1.10 5.06
C ASP A 542 25.24 -2.43 4.30
N SER A 543 25.60 -2.35 3.01
CA SER A 543 25.70 -3.52 2.14
C SER A 543 26.78 -4.54 2.53
N ILE A 544 27.66 -4.19 3.48
CA ILE A 544 28.72 -5.08 3.98
C ILE A 544 28.27 -5.73 5.29
N ARG A 545 27.78 -4.93 6.25
CA ARG A 545 27.40 -5.44 7.58
C ARG A 545 26.03 -6.08 7.62
N GLU A 546 25.15 -5.67 6.72
CA GLU A 546 23.76 -6.14 6.61
C GLU A 546 23.55 -6.94 5.32
N GLU A 547 24.61 -7.48 4.70
CA GLU A 547 24.55 -8.26 3.45
C GLU A 547 23.47 -9.35 3.45
N VAL A 548 23.20 -9.96 4.62
CA VAL A 548 22.19 -11.02 4.78
C VAL A 548 20.77 -10.62 4.37
N VAL A 549 20.45 -9.32 4.32
CA VAL A 549 19.12 -8.82 3.92
C VAL A 549 19.04 -8.39 2.44
N MET A 550 20.17 -8.43 1.73
CA MET A 550 20.30 -8.04 0.33
C MET A 550 20.48 -9.27 -0.57
N SER A 551 20.04 -9.17 -1.83
CA SER A 551 20.32 -10.16 -2.86
C SER A 551 20.33 -9.51 -4.24
N ILE A 552 21.16 -10.05 -5.14
CA ILE A 552 21.21 -9.70 -6.56
C ILE A 552 20.60 -10.80 -7.44
N GLU A 553 20.07 -11.86 -6.83
CA GLU A 553 19.43 -12.95 -7.54
C GLU A 553 18.10 -12.49 -8.13
N CYS A 554 17.84 -12.86 -9.38
CA CYS A 554 16.59 -12.58 -10.05
C CYS A 554 16.22 -13.73 -11.01
N PHE A 555 14.93 -13.84 -11.29
CA PHE A 555 14.44 -14.71 -12.35
C PHE A 555 14.49 -13.97 -13.69
N ILE A 556 14.85 -14.68 -14.75
CA ILE A 556 14.81 -14.20 -16.12
C ILE A 556 13.84 -15.07 -16.90
N GLY A 557 12.75 -14.49 -17.41
CA GLY A 557 11.74 -15.23 -18.15
C GLY A 557 10.46 -14.43 -18.37
N PRO A 558 9.46 -15.04 -19.04
CA PRO A 558 8.14 -14.44 -19.15
C PRO A 558 7.46 -14.35 -17.78
N GLU A 559 6.87 -13.18 -17.50
CA GLU A 559 6.06 -12.95 -16.31
C GLU A 559 4.73 -13.72 -16.41
N GLY A 560 4.35 -14.37 -15.31
CA GLY A 560 3.12 -15.16 -15.21
C GLY A 560 1.93 -14.36 -14.68
N ASN A 561 0.76 -15.00 -14.68
CA ASN A 561 -0.41 -14.48 -13.99
C ASN A 561 -0.21 -14.57 -12.47
N PHE A 562 -0.27 -13.44 -11.78
CA PHE A 562 -0.13 -13.37 -10.31
C PHE A 562 -1.48 -13.40 -9.57
N ALA A 563 -2.60 -13.21 -10.29
CA ALA A 563 -3.95 -13.28 -9.75
C ALA A 563 -4.42 -14.75 -9.74
N GLY A 564 -4.75 -15.26 -8.55
CA GLY A 564 -5.19 -16.63 -8.36
C GLY A 564 -4.13 -17.55 -7.75
N ASN A 565 -4.60 -18.73 -7.35
CA ASN A 565 -3.90 -19.66 -6.47
C ASN A 565 -3.56 -21.02 -7.11
N ASP A 566 -4.01 -21.23 -8.34
CA ASP A 566 -3.86 -22.50 -9.04
C ASP A 566 -2.73 -22.49 -10.07
N ARG A 567 -2.09 -23.65 -10.19
CA ARG A 567 -0.99 -24.01 -11.11
C ARG A 567 -1.32 -23.80 -12.60
N THR A 568 -2.55 -23.41 -12.94
CA THR A 568 -3.14 -23.57 -14.28
C THR A 568 -3.56 -22.24 -14.90
N THR A 569 -2.63 -21.32 -15.12
CA THR A 569 -2.80 -20.32 -16.19
C THR A 569 -1.48 -20.06 -16.90
N ARG A 570 -0.87 -21.11 -17.45
CA ARG A 570 -0.55 -21.02 -18.88
C ARG A 570 -1.89 -21.22 -19.59
N SER A 571 -2.52 -20.14 -20.02
CA SER A 571 -3.29 -20.25 -21.27
C SER A 571 -2.28 -20.76 -22.30
N PRO A 572 -2.50 -21.91 -22.96
CA PRO A 572 -1.74 -22.21 -24.15
C PRO A 572 -2.17 -21.15 -25.17
N ALA A 573 -1.43 -20.03 -25.22
CA ALA A 573 -1.37 -19.24 -26.43
C ALA A 573 -1.13 -20.24 -27.56
N GLY A 574 -2.07 -20.25 -28.50
CA GLY A 574 -2.33 -21.38 -29.36
C GLY A 574 -1.08 -21.97 -30.00
N ASN A 575 -1.18 -23.26 -30.33
CA ASN A 575 -0.33 -23.89 -31.33
C ASN A 575 -0.30 -23.00 -32.59
N ALA A 576 0.67 -22.10 -32.67
CA ALA A 576 1.19 -21.64 -33.93
C ALA A 576 1.90 -22.85 -34.51
N ALA A 577 1.33 -23.38 -35.60
CA ALA A 577 1.96 -24.38 -36.43
C ALA A 577 3.41 -23.94 -36.77
N PRO A 578 4.34 -24.89 -36.98
CA PRO A 578 5.65 -24.56 -37.50
C PRO A 578 5.49 -24.22 -38.97
N ASP A 579 5.16 -22.96 -39.28
CA ASP A 579 5.33 -22.46 -40.63
C ASP A 579 6.83 -22.22 -40.84
N SER A 580 7.36 -23.12 -41.66
CA SER A 580 8.62 -23.08 -42.36
C SER A 580 9.02 -21.66 -42.79
N PHE A 581 10.16 -21.18 -42.30
CA PHE A 581 10.98 -20.23 -43.03
C PHE A 581 12.05 -21.01 -43.81
N GLN A 582 11.85 -21.07 -45.12
CA GLN A 582 12.92 -21.11 -46.11
C GLN A 582 13.55 -19.72 -46.24
#